data_AF-A0A1H9QVL9-F1
#
_entry.id   AF-A0A1H9QVL9-F1
#
_cell.length_a   1.000
_cell.length_b   1.000
_cell.length_c   1.000
_cell.angle_alpha   90.00
_cell.angle_beta   90.00
_cell.angle_gamma   90.00
#
_symmetry.space_group_name_H-M   'P 1'
#
loop_
_entity.id
_entity.type
_entity.pdbx_description
1 polymer ?
#
loop_
_entity_poly.entity_id
_entity_poly.type
_entity_poly.pdbx_seq_one_letter_code
_entity_poly.pdbx_strand_id
1 'polypeptide(L)'
;MNEEEQKKNDKIKSMMGGGKKGQGFNILSSDSTDGHGGYGAGTITLNNMSPVFIDVDEGDAFVDMGALHARSAVEKGIKFKPTKEEAPDGRPFWLVWVNTDHVEGGPAYAGVAACEMTVNRETRRGYKSLPEHVNNMDKALKGKVIVEHMDDRSKDILRDYLANFDPEMWERASDELKSGLATS
;
A
#
# COMPACT_ATOMS: atom_id res chain seq x y z
N MET A 1 25.65 -10.45 37.43
CA MET A 1 25.14 -9.86 36.19
C MET A 1 25.63 -8.42 36.19
N ASN A 2 26.54 -8.07 35.27
CA ASN A 2 27.26 -6.80 35.32
C ASN A 2 26.45 -5.70 34.62
N GLU A 3 26.58 -4.44 35.05
CA GLU A 3 25.88 -3.28 34.43
C GLU A 3 26.12 -3.15 32.92
N GLU A 4 27.28 -3.61 32.43
CA GLU A 4 27.58 -3.64 30.99
C GLU A 4 26.76 -4.68 30.23
N GLU A 5 26.50 -5.85 30.82
CA GLU A 5 25.63 -6.87 30.20
C GLU A 5 24.19 -6.40 30.17
N GLN A 6 23.77 -5.63 31.18
CA GLN A 6 22.43 -5.06 31.26
C GLN A 6 22.23 -3.98 30.20
N LYS A 7 23.19 -3.07 30.03
CA LYS A 7 23.19 -2.07 28.94
C LYS A 7 23.23 -2.72 27.55
N LYS A 8 23.97 -3.83 27.39
CA LYS A 8 24.04 -4.57 26.12
C LYS A 8 22.70 -5.25 25.82
N ASN A 9 22.06 -5.85 26.81
CA ASN A 9 20.75 -6.48 26.68
C ASN A 9 19.63 -5.46 26.45
N ASP A 10 19.70 -4.28 27.06
CA ASP A 10 18.74 -3.19 26.86
C ASP A 10 18.90 -2.55 25.47
N LYS A 11 20.14 -2.43 24.97
CA LYS A 11 20.42 -2.00 23.59
C LYS A 11 19.93 -3.02 22.56
N ILE A 12 20.10 -4.32 22.83
CA ILE A 12 19.55 -5.39 21.98
C ILE A 12 18.02 -5.38 22.00
N LYS A 13 17.39 -5.20 23.17
CA LYS A 13 15.94 -5.03 23.28
C LYS A 13 15.43 -3.78 22.56
N SER A 14 16.18 -2.68 22.58
CA SER A 14 15.87 -1.45 21.84
C SER A 14 16.00 -1.65 20.32
N MET A 15 16.95 -2.44 19.85
CA MET A 15 17.08 -2.81 18.43
C MET A 15 16.01 -3.82 17.97
N MET A 16 15.49 -4.65 18.88
CA MET A 16 14.44 -5.65 18.59
C MET A 16 13.02 -5.16 18.93
N GLY A 17 12.88 -4.00 19.55
CA GLY A 17 11.63 -3.45 20.08
C GLY A 17 11.14 -2.26 19.28
N GLY A 18 10.68 -2.52 18.05
CA GLY A 18 10.13 -1.47 17.20
C GLY A 18 9.62 -1.95 15.83
N GLY A 19 9.38 -3.24 15.65
CA GLY A 19 8.73 -3.73 14.44
C GLY A 19 7.22 -3.50 14.53
N LYS A 20 6.73 -2.40 13.94
CA LYS A 20 5.34 -2.35 13.46
C LYS A 20 5.13 -3.64 12.66
N LYS A 21 4.26 -4.53 13.14
CA LYS A 21 3.82 -5.71 12.38
C LYS A 21 2.95 -5.23 11.22
N GLY A 22 3.57 -4.65 10.20
CA GLY A 22 2.99 -4.49 8.88
C GLY A 22 3.34 -5.73 8.07
N GLN A 23 2.34 -6.47 7.63
CA GLN A 23 2.50 -7.45 6.56
C GLN A 23 3.22 -6.75 5.39
N GLY A 24 4.37 -7.26 4.97
CA GLY A 24 5.16 -6.67 3.88
C GLY A 24 4.40 -6.68 2.55
N PHE A 25 4.93 -5.96 1.57
CA PHE A 25 4.44 -6.05 0.20
C PHE A 25 4.49 -7.50 -0.31
N ASN A 26 3.56 -7.88 -1.17
CA ASN A 26 3.70 -9.12 -1.92
C ASN A 26 4.76 -8.92 -3.01
N ILE A 27 5.87 -9.62 -2.88
CA ILE A 27 7.00 -9.62 -3.81
C ILE A 27 7.07 -11.00 -4.45
N LEU A 28 7.21 -11.03 -5.78
CA LEU A 28 7.42 -12.26 -6.56
C LEU A 28 8.63 -13.05 -6.03
N SER A 29 8.46 -14.34 -5.73
CA SER A 29 9.57 -15.26 -5.47
C SER A 29 10.18 -15.70 -6.80
N SER A 30 11.51 -15.68 -6.92
CA SER A 30 12.29 -15.88 -8.15
C SER A 30 12.27 -17.32 -8.73
N ASP A 31 11.37 -18.20 -8.29
CA ASP A 31 11.44 -19.64 -8.56
C ASP A 31 10.41 -20.14 -9.59
N SER A 32 9.90 -19.25 -10.44
CA SER A 32 8.86 -19.58 -11.45
C SER A 32 9.41 -19.92 -12.84
N THR A 33 10.70 -20.30 -12.97
CA THR A 33 11.28 -20.69 -14.26
C THR A 33 11.57 -22.19 -14.43
N ASP A 34 11.23 -23.03 -13.44
CA ASP A 34 11.34 -24.48 -13.60
C ASP A 34 10.07 -25.08 -14.23
N GLY A 35 10.08 -25.08 -15.57
CA GLY A 35 9.65 -26.21 -16.39
C GLY A 35 8.32 -26.89 -16.03
N HIS A 36 7.19 -26.24 -16.29
CA HIS A 36 6.00 -26.94 -16.77
C HIS A 36 5.11 -25.99 -17.56
N GLY A 37 4.91 -26.26 -18.85
CA GLY A 37 3.90 -25.59 -19.67
C GLY A 37 2.49 -25.96 -19.19
N GLY A 38 2.01 -25.26 -18.15
CA GLY A 38 0.72 -25.49 -17.51
C GLY A 38 -0.20 -24.27 -17.64
N TYR A 39 -1.32 -24.47 -18.33
CA TYR A 39 -2.56 -23.68 -18.30
C TYR A 39 -2.58 -22.46 -17.36
N GLY A 40 -2.54 -21.25 -17.94
CA GLY A 40 -2.69 -20.02 -17.16
C GLY A 40 -2.25 -18.70 -17.82
N ALA A 41 -1.90 -18.71 -19.11
CA ALA A 41 -1.62 -17.49 -19.88
C ALA A 41 -2.89 -16.63 -20.01
N GLY A 42 -3.22 -15.86 -18.98
CA GLY A 42 -4.38 -14.96 -18.96
C GLY A 42 -5.08 -14.78 -17.61
N THR A 43 -4.70 -15.49 -16.55
CA THR A 43 -5.28 -15.25 -15.22
C THR A 43 -4.51 -14.15 -14.48
N ILE A 44 -5.08 -12.94 -14.47
CA ILE A 44 -4.66 -11.85 -13.57
C ILE A 44 -4.75 -12.38 -12.14
N THR A 45 -3.60 -12.72 -11.56
CA THR A 45 -3.55 -13.23 -10.18
C THR A 45 -3.12 -12.08 -9.29
N LEU A 46 -3.89 -11.79 -8.23
CA LEU A 46 -3.66 -10.68 -7.30
C LEU A 46 -2.39 -10.83 -6.44
N ASN A 47 -1.55 -11.82 -6.75
CA ASN A 47 -0.38 -12.18 -5.97
C ASN A 47 0.63 -11.05 -5.86
N ASN A 48 0.65 -10.08 -6.78
CA ASN A 48 1.61 -8.98 -6.75
C ASN A 48 1.00 -7.65 -6.28
N MET A 49 -0.27 -7.68 -5.88
CA MET A 49 -0.99 -6.49 -5.44
C MET A 49 -0.89 -6.34 -3.93
N SER A 50 -0.43 -5.18 -3.49
CA SER A 50 -0.36 -4.79 -2.08
C SER A 50 -1.22 -3.54 -1.86
N PRO A 51 -2.27 -3.62 -1.02
CA PRO A 51 -3.05 -2.45 -0.65
C PRO A 51 -2.31 -1.66 0.45
N VAL A 52 -1.97 -0.41 0.14
CA VAL A 52 -1.35 0.54 1.07
C VAL A 52 -2.40 1.56 1.48
N PHE A 53 -2.65 1.69 2.77
CA PHE A 53 -3.45 2.79 3.32
C PHE A 53 -2.56 3.97 3.65
N ILE A 54 -3.08 5.18 3.42
CA ILE A 54 -2.50 6.43 3.89
C ILE A 54 -3.54 7.10 4.78
N ASP A 55 -3.18 7.36 6.03
CA ASP A 55 -3.95 8.18 6.94
C ASP A 55 -3.51 9.63 6.78
N VAL A 56 -4.33 10.44 6.12
CA VAL A 56 -3.95 11.81 5.75
C VAL A 56 -3.77 12.69 6.99
N ASP A 57 -4.55 12.43 8.05
CA ASP A 57 -4.48 13.18 9.29
C ASP A 57 -3.21 12.83 10.09
N GLU A 58 -3.00 11.52 10.34
CA GLU A 58 -1.82 11.03 11.09
C GLU A 58 -0.52 11.19 10.30
N GLY A 59 -0.59 11.24 8.97
CA GLY A 59 0.58 11.36 8.11
C GLY A 59 1.39 10.07 8.02
N ASP A 60 0.73 8.92 8.08
CA ASP A 60 1.36 7.59 8.12
C ASP A 60 0.79 6.69 7.02
N ALA A 61 1.60 5.73 6.59
CA ALA A 61 1.22 4.73 5.60
C ALA A 61 1.51 3.31 6.08
N PHE A 62 0.65 2.37 5.70
CA PHE A 62 0.78 0.97 6.09
C PHE A 62 0.11 0.03 5.10
N VAL A 63 0.63 -1.19 4.97
CA VAL A 63 0.00 -2.25 4.19
C VAL A 63 -1.05 -2.99 5.02
N ASP A 64 -2.22 -3.23 4.43
CA ASP A 64 -3.23 -4.11 4.99
C ASP A 64 -3.87 -4.99 3.90
N MET A 65 -3.40 -6.24 3.84
CA MET A 65 -3.84 -7.25 2.88
C MET A 65 -5.32 -7.61 3.03
N GLY A 66 -5.95 -7.30 4.16
CA GLY A 66 -7.38 -7.46 4.37
C GLY A 66 -8.22 -6.65 3.39
N ALA A 67 -7.69 -5.56 2.83
CA ALA A 67 -8.41 -4.70 1.89
C ALA A 67 -8.79 -5.40 0.58
N LEU A 68 -8.03 -6.42 0.16
CA LEU A 68 -8.36 -7.25 -1.01
C LEU A 68 -9.73 -7.93 -0.88
N HIS A 69 -10.19 -8.14 0.35
CA HIS A 69 -11.47 -8.79 0.65
C HIS A 69 -12.44 -7.87 1.42
N ALA A 70 -12.19 -6.56 1.44
CA ALA A 70 -12.95 -5.58 2.23
C ALA A 70 -12.98 -5.90 3.74
N ARG A 71 -11.86 -6.39 4.29
CA ARG A 71 -11.70 -6.83 5.68
C ARG A 71 -10.54 -6.13 6.40
N SER A 72 -9.99 -5.06 5.83
CA SER A 72 -8.91 -4.29 6.46
C SER A 72 -9.35 -3.72 7.82
N ALA A 73 -8.38 -3.37 8.67
CA ALA A 73 -8.62 -2.71 9.95
C ALA A 73 -9.33 -1.36 9.80
N VAL A 74 -9.12 -0.69 8.66
CA VAL A 74 -9.79 0.57 8.28
C VAL A 74 -11.25 0.32 7.90
N GLU A 75 -11.54 -0.76 7.17
CA GLU A 75 -12.89 -1.05 6.67
C GLU A 75 -13.76 -1.82 7.66
N LYS A 76 -13.16 -2.60 8.56
CA LYS A 76 -13.88 -3.50 9.47
C LYS A 76 -14.86 -2.74 10.36
N GLY A 77 -16.14 -3.10 10.27
CA GLY A 77 -17.20 -2.56 11.11
C GLY A 77 -17.81 -1.25 10.62
N ILE A 78 -17.38 -0.77 9.45
CA ILE A 78 -17.85 0.46 8.80
C ILE A 78 -18.85 0.12 7.70
N LYS A 79 -19.93 0.89 7.61
CA LYS A 79 -20.89 0.81 6.49
C LYS A 79 -20.53 1.87 5.46
N PHE A 80 -19.94 1.43 4.34
CA PHE A 80 -19.58 2.31 3.23
C PHE A 80 -20.78 2.75 2.40
N LYS A 81 -20.74 4.01 1.98
CA LYS A 81 -21.75 4.70 1.20
C LYS A 81 -21.13 5.32 -0.06
N PRO A 82 -21.94 5.50 -1.12
CA PRO A 82 -21.46 6.03 -2.39
C PRO A 82 -21.31 7.56 -2.41
N THR A 83 -21.71 8.25 -1.33
CA THR A 83 -21.66 9.71 -1.21
C THR A 83 -20.90 10.12 0.05
N LYS A 84 -20.06 11.16 -0.07
CA LYS A 84 -19.15 11.59 0.98
C LYS A 84 -19.89 12.21 2.16
N GLU A 85 -21.01 12.86 1.87
CA GLU A 85 -21.89 13.51 2.85
C GLU A 85 -22.52 12.51 3.84
N GLU A 86 -22.60 11.22 3.48
CA GLU A 86 -23.10 10.17 4.38
C GLU A 86 -22.06 9.70 5.42
N ALA A 87 -20.84 10.23 5.38
CA ALA A 87 -19.78 10.01 6.36
C ALA A 87 -19.26 11.37 6.90
N PRO A 88 -20.13 12.17 7.55
CA PRO A 88 -19.74 13.47 8.09
C PRO A 88 -18.63 13.31 9.13
N ASP A 89 -17.74 14.30 9.21
CA ASP A 89 -16.62 14.35 10.17
C ASP A 89 -15.76 13.07 10.21
N GLY A 90 -15.75 12.32 9.11
CA GLY A 90 -14.94 11.12 8.99
C GLY A 90 -13.49 11.47 8.66
N ARG A 91 -12.58 10.60 9.10
CA ARG A 91 -11.16 10.73 8.82
C ARG A 91 -10.87 10.38 7.35
N PRO A 92 -10.17 11.23 6.60
CA PRO A 92 -9.78 10.97 5.22
C PRO A 92 -8.65 9.93 5.14
N PHE A 93 -8.81 8.98 4.23
CA PHE A 93 -7.77 8.00 3.90
C PHE A 93 -7.64 7.87 2.39
N TRP A 94 -6.45 7.48 1.95
CA TRP A 94 -6.25 6.86 0.64
C TRP A 94 -6.09 5.36 0.79
N LEU A 95 -6.69 4.60 -0.12
CA LEU A 95 -6.28 3.21 -0.37
C LEU A 95 -5.59 3.17 -1.73
N VAL A 96 -4.31 2.84 -1.71
CA VAL A 96 -3.44 2.80 -2.86
C VAL A 96 -3.16 1.36 -3.23
N TRP A 97 -3.52 0.98 -4.45
CA TRP A 97 -3.21 -0.31 -5.04
C TRP A 97 -1.80 -0.27 -5.61
N VAL A 98 -0.85 -0.95 -4.97
CA VAL A 98 0.54 -1.04 -5.43
C VAL A 98 0.80 -2.41 -6.00
N ASN A 99 1.03 -2.47 -7.31
CA ASN A 99 1.42 -3.67 -8.03
C ASN A 99 2.94 -3.74 -8.17
N THR A 100 3.53 -4.89 -7.86
CA THR A 100 4.95 -5.17 -8.07
C THR A 100 5.16 -6.05 -9.31
N ASP A 101 6.25 -5.83 -10.03
CA ASP A 101 6.65 -6.70 -11.15
C ASP A 101 8.19 -6.71 -11.29
N HIS A 102 8.72 -7.56 -12.16
CA HIS A 102 10.14 -7.57 -12.48
C HIS A 102 10.47 -6.61 -13.63
N VAL A 103 11.34 -5.64 -13.34
CA VAL A 103 11.88 -4.67 -14.29
C VAL A 103 13.40 -4.73 -14.24
N GLU A 104 14.06 -4.78 -15.39
CA GLU A 104 15.53 -4.85 -15.50
C GLU A 104 16.18 -5.97 -14.66
N GLY A 105 15.47 -7.09 -14.49
CA GLY A 105 15.96 -8.27 -13.76
C GLY A 105 15.81 -8.21 -12.24
N GLY A 106 15.15 -7.18 -11.69
CA GLY A 106 14.83 -7.08 -10.27
C GLY A 106 13.38 -6.64 -10.04
N PRO A 107 12.85 -6.77 -8.81
CA PRO A 107 11.50 -6.35 -8.53
C PRO A 107 11.41 -4.81 -8.51
N ALA A 108 10.26 -4.27 -8.90
CA ALA A 108 9.98 -2.84 -8.98
C ALA A 108 8.48 -2.56 -8.74
N TYR A 109 8.17 -1.32 -8.37
CA TYR A 109 6.78 -0.83 -8.35
C TYR A 109 6.31 -0.55 -9.78
N ALA A 110 5.47 -1.44 -10.31
CA ALA A 110 5.10 -1.47 -11.71
C ALA A 110 3.76 -0.76 -12.00
N GLY A 111 2.89 -0.63 -11.01
CA GLY A 111 1.63 0.11 -11.13
C GLY A 111 1.12 0.58 -9.79
N VAL A 112 0.54 1.79 -9.74
CA VAL A 112 0.12 2.44 -8.50
C VAL A 112 -1.15 3.23 -8.76
N ALA A 113 -2.26 2.89 -8.11
CA ALA A 113 -3.50 3.66 -8.27
C ALA A 113 -4.16 3.95 -6.92
N ALA A 114 -4.39 5.22 -6.63
CA ALA A 114 -5.03 5.68 -5.40
C ALA A 114 -6.55 5.77 -5.55
N CYS A 115 -7.25 5.59 -4.43
CA CYS A 115 -8.69 5.77 -4.30
C CYS A 115 -9.00 6.49 -2.98
N GLU A 116 -9.84 7.52 -3.06
CA GLU A 116 -10.26 8.25 -1.88
C GLU A 116 -11.23 7.40 -1.05
N MET A 117 -11.10 7.49 0.27
CA MET A 117 -12.13 7.04 1.18
C MET A 117 -12.22 7.91 2.42
N THR A 118 -13.33 7.79 3.12
CA THR A 118 -13.52 8.48 4.41
C THR A 118 -14.09 7.49 5.40
N VAL A 119 -13.60 7.51 6.64
CA VAL A 119 -14.06 6.59 7.69
C VAL A 119 -14.39 7.38 8.96
N ASN A 120 -15.65 7.37 9.35
CA ASN A 120 -16.10 7.79 10.66
C ASN A 120 -16.36 6.55 11.53
N ARG A 121 -15.46 6.31 12.50
CA ARG A 121 -15.57 5.17 13.42
C ARG A 121 -16.66 5.36 14.48
N GLU A 122 -16.99 6.59 14.86
CA GLU A 122 -18.01 6.88 15.87
C GLU A 122 -19.41 6.55 15.35
N THR A 123 -19.72 7.00 14.13
CA THR A 123 -21.02 6.74 13.48
C THR A 123 -21.05 5.43 12.70
N ARG A 124 -19.89 4.76 12.58
CA ARG A 124 -19.70 3.52 11.79
C ARG A 124 -20.16 3.71 10.34
N ARG A 125 -19.87 4.88 9.78
CA ARG A 125 -20.16 5.26 8.40
C ARG A 125 -18.87 5.59 7.68
N GLY A 126 -18.82 5.27 6.41
CA GLY A 126 -17.69 5.61 5.57
C GLY A 126 -18.15 5.93 4.16
N TYR A 127 -17.29 6.60 3.43
CA TYR A 127 -17.44 6.85 2.00
C TYR A 127 -16.39 6.07 1.24
N LYS A 128 -16.82 5.44 0.15
CA LYS A 128 -15.97 4.72 -0.80
C LYS A 128 -16.71 4.49 -2.11
N SER A 129 -16.06 4.75 -3.23
CA SER A 129 -16.59 4.41 -4.55
C SER A 129 -16.15 3.01 -4.96
N LEU A 130 -17.02 2.01 -4.80
CA LEU A 130 -16.70 0.64 -5.25
C LEU A 130 -16.29 0.55 -6.74
N PRO A 131 -16.98 1.24 -7.68
CA PRO A 131 -16.55 1.24 -9.07
C PRO A 131 -15.14 1.80 -9.28
N GLU A 132 -14.80 2.88 -8.58
CA GLU A 132 -13.46 3.47 -8.64
C GLU A 132 -12.41 2.47 -8.16
N HIS A 133 -12.62 1.86 -6.99
CA HIS A 133 -11.65 0.93 -6.42
C HIS A 133 -11.38 -0.28 -7.31
N VAL A 134 -12.43 -0.87 -7.89
CA VAL A 134 -12.27 -2.03 -8.79
C VAL A 134 -11.54 -1.60 -10.08
N ASN A 135 -11.92 -0.47 -10.67
CA ASN A 135 -11.31 0.04 -11.89
C ASN A 135 -9.85 0.43 -11.69
N ASN A 136 -9.52 1.10 -10.58
CA ASN A 136 -8.17 1.52 -10.27
C ASN A 136 -7.28 0.33 -9.90
N MET A 137 -7.82 -0.68 -9.21
CA MET A 137 -7.12 -1.95 -8.98
C MET A 137 -6.77 -2.65 -10.30
N ASP A 138 -7.71 -2.79 -11.24
CA ASP A 138 -7.45 -3.37 -12.57
C ASP A 138 -6.40 -2.58 -13.36
N LYS A 139 -6.46 -1.24 -13.32
CA LYS A 139 -5.47 -0.38 -13.95
C LYS A 139 -4.08 -0.52 -13.33
N ALA A 140 -3.99 -0.59 -11.99
CA ALA A 140 -2.71 -0.81 -11.30
C ALA A 140 -2.09 -2.18 -11.65
N LEU A 141 -2.90 -3.24 -11.75
CA LEU A 141 -2.45 -4.56 -12.23
C LEU A 141 -1.91 -4.51 -13.66
N LYS A 142 -2.41 -3.59 -14.49
CA LYS A 142 -1.93 -3.32 -15.85
C LYS A 142 -0.76 -2.32 -15.91
N GLY A 143 -0.14 -2.04 -14.77
CA GLY A 143 1.01 -1.16 -14.66
C GLY A 143 0.71 0.33 -14.84
N LYS A 144 -0.54 0.77 -14.63
CA LYS A 144 -0.89 2.19 -14.70
C LYS A 144 -0.59 2.92 -13.39
N VAL A 145 -0.21 4.18 -13.52
CA VAL A 145 0.00 5.11 -12.41
C VAL A 145 -1.15 6.11 -12.39
N ILE A 146 -1.87 6.20 -11.27
CA ILE A 146 -3.04 7.06 -11.06
C ILE A 146 -2.98 7.64 -9.65
N VAL A 147 -2.14 8.66 -9.50
CA VAL A 147 -1.89 9.36 -8.23
C VAL A 147 -2.11 10.87 -8.34
N GLU A 148 -2.46 11.36 -9.53
CA GLU A 148 -2.57 12.80 -9.84
C GLU A 148 -3.54 13.55 -8.93
N HIS A 149 -4.63 12.89 -8.54
CA HIS A 149 -5.74 13.43 -7.76
C HIS A 149 -5.49 13.39 -6.24
N MET A 150 -4.38 12.82 -5.80
CA MET A 150 -3.95 12.88 -4.41
C MET A 150 -3.46 14.28 -4.07
N ASP A 151 -3.66 14.70 -2.83
CA ASP A 151 -3.04 15.90 -2.28
C ASP A 151 -1.52 15.72 -2.11
N ASP A 152 -0.80 16.83 -2.08
CA ASP A 152 0.67 16.82 -2.04
C ASP A 152 1.21 16.14 -0.78
N ARG A 153 0.58 16.36 0.38
CA ARG A 153 0.98 15.70 1.64
C ARG A 153 0.88 14.19 1.51
N SER A 154 -0.22 13.68 0.95
CA SER A 154 -0.40 12.25 0.73
C SER A 154 0.57 11.67 -0.32
N LYS A 155 0.92 12.44 -1.36
CA LYS A 155 1.96 12.04 -2.33
C LYS A 155 3.33 11.91 -1.67
N ASP A 156 3.71 12.87 -0.82
CA ASP A 156 4.96 12.82 -0.06
C ASP A 156 5.01 11.59 0.85
N ILE A 157 3.93 11.32 1.61
CA ILE A 157 3.84 10.15 2.48
C ILE A 157 4.01 8.85 1.68
N LEU A 158 3.32 8.74 0.53
CA LEU A 158 3.42 7.55 -0.31
C LEU A 158 4.83 7.37 -0.89
N ARG A 159 5.42 8.44 -1.43
CA ARG A 159 6.78 8.42 -1.96
C ARG A 159 7.77 7.93 -0.91
N ASP A 160 7.73 8.55 0.27
CA ASP A 160 8.65 8.24 1.34
C ASP A 160 8.43 6.82 1.86
N TYR A 161 7.18 6.36 1.94
CA TYR A 161 6.86 4.98 2.31
C TYR A 161 7.43 3.96 1.32
N LEU A 162 7.24 4.17 0.01
CA LEU A 162 7.75 3.25 -1.03
C LEU A 162 9.28 3.25 -1.07
N ALA A 163 9.91 4.42 -1.06
CA ALA A 163 11.36 4.56 -1.10
C ALA A 163 12.04 3.97 0.15
N ASN A 164 11.44 4.13 1.33
CA ASN A 164 11.98 3.57 2.57
C ASN A 164 11.72 2.06 2.71
N PHE A 165 10.64 1.54 2.12
CA PHE A 165 10.34 0.11 2.17
C PHE A 165 11.38 -0.70 1.40
N ASP A 166 11.63 -0.34 0.14
CA ASP A 166 12.66 -0.95 -0.69
C ASP A 166 13.24 0.10 -1.65
N PRO A 167 14.41 0.67 -1.31
CA PRO A 167 15.06 1.68 -2.15
C PRO A 167 15.41 1.16 -3.55
N GLU A 168 15.73 -0.14 -3.70
CA GLU A 168 16.09 -0.66 -5.02
C GLU A 168 14.86 -0.83 -5.91
N MET A 169 13.73 -1.28 -5.35
CA MET A 169 12.45 -1.29 -6.08
C MET A 169 12.03 0.13 -6.50
N TRP A 170 12.26 1.12 -5.64
CA TRP A 170 11.99 2.51 -5.94
C TRP A 170 12.89 3.05 -7.06
N GLU A 171 14.19 2.75 -7.03
CA GLU A 171 15.11 3.14 -8.10
C GLU A 171 14.70 2.55 -9.45
N ARG A 172 14.22 1.30 -9.48
CA ARG A 172 13.70 0.65 -10.70
C ARG A 172 12.29 1.08 -11.11
N ALA A 173 11.57 1.80 -10.26
CA ALA A 173 10.23 2.26 -10.57
C ALA A 173 10.23 3.27 -11.73
N SER A 174 9.13 3.34 -12.47
CA SER A 174 9.01 4.20 -13.65
C SER A 174 9.14 5.69 -13.30
N ASP A 175 9.68 6.47 -14.25
CA ASP A 175 9.71 7.93 -14.14
C ASP A 175 8.31 8.54 -14.02
N GLU A 176 7.29 7.89 -14.59
CA GLU A 176 5.89 8.26 -14.45
C GLU A 176 5.46 8.21 -12.98
N LEU A 177 5.81 7.14 -12.24
CA LEU A 177 5.51 7.06 -10.81
C LEU A 177 6.27 8.10 -10.00
N LYS A 178 7.59 8.21 -10.22
CA LYS A 178 8.44 9.17 -9.51
C LYS A 178 7.97 10.61 -9.72
N SER A 179 7.62 10.96 -10.95
CA SER A 179 7.09 12.29 -11.31
C SER A 179 5.67 12.50 -10.81
N GLY A 180 4.81 11.47 -10.84
CA GLY A 180 3.44 11.56 -10.33
C GLY A 180 3.36 11.80 -8.81
N LEU A 181 4.39 11.35 -8.08
CA LEU A 181 4.56 11.58 -6.65
C LEU A 181 5.49 12.78 -6.34
N ALA A 182 6.01 13.47 -7.35
CA ALA A 182 6.75 14.70 -7.14
C ALA A 182 5.78 15.82 -6.74
N THR A 183 6.07 16.46 -5.62
CA THR A 183 5.34 17.62 -5.11
C THR A 183 6.06 18.91 -5.53
N SER A 184 5.31 20.01 -5.68
CA SER A 184 5.85 21.33 -6.10
C SER A 184 6.11 22.25 -4.92
#